data_AF-A0A6G8IDH7-F1
#
_entry.id   AF-A0A6G8IDH7-F1
#
_cell.length_a   1.000
_cell.length_b   1.000
_cell.length_c   1.000
_cell.angle_alpha   90.00
_cell.angle_beta   90.00
_cell.angle_gamma   90.00
#
_symmetry.space_group_name_H-M   'P 1'
#
loop_
_entity.id
_entity.type
_entity.pdbx_description
1 polymer ?
#
loop_
_entity_poly.entity_id
_entity_poly.type
_entity_poly.pdbx_seq_one_letter_code
_entity_poly.pdbx_strand_id
1 'polypeptide(L)'
;MPSYPAVSDESASLLKELGARLRLARKRRGWSAEALAQRAGITRVTLSRLEVGEPAATSLGTLARVMGALGMAGDLALLARDDRVGHDRRDALLLAPRKPALPRRISLKRLPHLRSVAAWHLPDPDTRLSPEEVLSLYERNWRHIEPAKIVGEEAALLRKLTSTIGKGVLLV
;
A
#
# COMPACT_ATOMS: atom_id res chain seq x y z
N MET A 1 29.95 -10.62 -5.42
CA MET A 1 28.73 -11.37 -5.01
C MET A 1 27.63 -10.37 -4.72
N PRO A 2 26.37 -10.62 -5.11
CA PRO A 2 25.28 -9.70 -4.76
C PRO A 2 25.16 -9.63 -3.23
N SER A 3 25.27 -8.42 -2.69
CA SER A 3 25.03 -8.12 -1.28
C SER A 3 23.51 -8.06 -1.08
N TYR A 4 22.94 -9.07 -0.43
CA TYR A 4 21.52 -9.03 -0.07
C TYR A 4 21.33 -7.97 1.02
N PRO A 5 20.31 -7.09 0.91
CA PRO A 5 20.02 -6.13 1.97
C PRO A 5 19.79 -6.87 3.29
N ALA A 6 20.26 -6.26 4.38
CA ALA A 6 20.11 -6.84 5.70
C ALA A 6 18.62 -7.05 6.02
N VAL A 7 18.30 -8.23 6.54
CA VAL A 7 16.97 -8.57 7.03
C VAL A 7 16.64 -7.67 8.22
N SER A 8 15.40 -7.20 8.33
CA SER A 8 14.99 -6.35 9.47
C SER A 8 15.17 -7.08 10.80
N ASP A 9 15.42 -6.34 11.88
CA ASP A 9 15.64 -6.92 13.21
C ASP A 9 14.48 -7.82 13.66
N GLU A 10 13.24 -7.40 13.36
CA GLU A 10 12.03 -8.17 13.62
C GLU A 10 12.03 -9.52 12.87
N SER A 11 12.29 -9.47 11.56
CA SER A 11 12.36 -10.69 10.73
C SER A 11 13.50 -11.62 11.17
N ALA A 12 14.64 -11.05 11.58
CA ALA A 12 15.75 -11.82 12.12
C ALA A 12 15.38 -12.51 13.45
N SER A 13 14.59 -11.87 14.32
CA SER A 13 14.08 -12.50 15.54
C SER A 13 13.15 -13.67 15.23
N LEU A 14 12.21 -13.50 14.30
CA LEU A 14 11.28 -14.55 13.86
C LEU A 14 12.03 -15.77 13.28
N LEU A 15 13.11 -15.52 12.51
CA LEU A 15 13.96 -16.59 11.99
C LEU A 15 14.71 -17.34 13.10
N LYS A 16 15.22 -16.65 14.13
CA LYS A 16 15.85 -17.29 15.30
C LYS A 16 14.84 -18.17 16.05
N GLU A 17 13.63 -17.69 16.26
CA GLU A 17 12.56 -18.46 16.90
C GLU A 17 12.14 -19.69 16.08
N LEU A 18 12.06 -19.55 14.75
CA LEU A 18 11.83 -20.68 13.86
C LEU A 18 12.96 -21.73 13.97
N GLY A 19 14.21 -21.31 13.91
CA GLY A 19 15.37 -22.19 14.07
C GLY A 19 15.37 -22.93 15.41
N ALA A 20 15.05 -22.23 16.50
CA ALA A 20 14.94 -22.81 17.83
C ALA A 20 13.82 -23.87 17.91
N ARG A 21 12.66 -23.62 17.28
CA ARG A 21 11.56 -24.60 17.20
C ARG A 21 11.95 -25.85 16.42
N LEU A 22 12.65 -25.71 15.29
CA LEU A 22 13.17 -26.86 14.53
C LEU A 22 14.17 -27.68 15.35
N ARG A 23 15.10 -27.00 16.04
CA ARG A 23 16.06 -27.65 16.94
C ARG A 23 15.37 -28.41 18.06
N LEU A 24 14.33 -27.82 18.65
CA LEU A 24 13.54 -28.47 19.70
C LEU A 24 12.78 -29.68 19.16
N ALA A 25 12.16 -29.57 17.98
CA ALA A 25 11.49 -30.68 17.31
C ALA A 25 12.43 -31.86 17.04
N ARG A 26 13.67 -31.58 16.62
CA ARG A 26 14.72 -32.59 16.47
C ARG A 26 15.07 -33.25 17.80
N LYS A 27 15.34 -32.45 18.83
CA LYS A 27 15.70 -32.94 20.18
C LYS A 27 14.60 -33.81 20.80
N ARG A 28 13.32 -33.44 20.64
CA ARG A 28 12.16 -34.25 21.09
C ARG A 28 12.11 -35.64 20.48
N ARG A 29 12.69 -35.82 19.28
CA ARG A 29 12.81 -37.12 18.60
C ARG A 29 14.10 -37.87 18.96
N GLY A 30 14.94 -37.33 19.85
CA GLY A 30 16.23 -37.91 20.22
C GLY A 30 17.27 -37.89 19.10
N TRP A 31 17.09 -37.07 18.06
CA TRP A 31 17.98 -37.09 16.89
C TRP A 31 19.19 -36.17 17.06
N SER A 32 20.36 -36.66 16.68
CA SER A 32 21.56 -35.82 16.55
C SER A 32 21.41 -34.86 15.36
N ALA A 33 22.21 -33.79 15.35
CA ALA A 33 22.24 -32.86 14.22
C ALA A 33 22.67 -33.59 12.94
N GLU A 34 23.65 -34.49 13.03
CA GLU A 34 24.12 -35.31 11.90
C GLU A 34 22.99 -36.18 11.33
N ALA A 35 22.23 -36.85 12.20
CA ALA A 35 21.14 -37.74 11.78
C ALA A 35 20.03 -36.98 11.03
N LEU A 36 19.65 -35.78 11.51
CA LEU A 36 18.65 -34.98 10.80
C LEU A 36 19.21 -34.42 9.49
N ALA A 37 20.46 -33.95 9.48
CA ALA A 37 21.11 -33.42 8.28
C ALA A 37 21.16 -34.49 7.18
N GLN A 38 21.54 -35.73 7.52
CA GLN A 38 21.55 -36.87 6.61
C GLN A 38 20.15 -37.19 6.07
N ARG A 39 19.12 -37.25 6.93
CA ARG A 39 17.72 -37.49 6.52
C ARG A 39 17.16 -36.39 5.62
N ALA A 40 17.54 -35.14 5.87
CA ALA A 40 17.19 -34.01 5.02
C ALA A 40 18.07 -33.92 3.76
N GLY A 41 19.16 -34.69 3.67
CA GLY A 41 20.14 -34.65 2.59
C GLY A 41 20.86 -33.30 2.46
N ILE A 42 21.21 -32.69 3.60
CA ILE A 42 21.96 -31.43 3.69
C ILE A 42 23.21 -31.61 4.56
N THR A 43 24.12 -30.65 4.54
CA THR A 43 25.28 -30.68 5.43
C THR A 43 24.89 -30.35 6.87
N ARG A 44 25.63 -30.89 7.85
CA ARG A 44 25.47 -30.51 9.27
C ARG A 44 25.64 -29.01 9.50
N VAL A 45 26.54 -28.36 8.76
CA VAL A 45 26.76 -26.90 8.84
C VAL A 45 25.50 -26.16 8.41
N THR A 46 24.89 -26.55 7.29
CA THR A 46 23.62 -26.00 6.82
C THR A 46 22.52 -26.15 7.86
N LEU A 47 22.39 -27.34 8.48
CA LEU A 47 21.41 -27.56 9.55
C LEU A 47 21.70 -26.66 10.76
N SER A 48 22.97 -26.52 11.17
CA SER A 48 23.34 -25.68 12.31
C SER A 48 22.98 -24.21 12.09
N ARG A 49 23.22 -23.68 10.89
CA ARG A 49 22.87 -22.30 10.53
C ARG A 49 21.35 -22.10 10.50
N LEU A 50 20.61 -23.08 9.98
CA LEU A 50 19.15 -23.10 10.01
C LEU A 50 18.60 -23.09 11.44
N GLU A 51 19.15 -23.92 12.33
CA GLU A 51 18.72 -24.00 13.74
C GLU A 51 19.04 -22.73 14.55
N VAL A 52 20.01 -21.93 14.11
CA VAL A 52 20.32 -20.62 14.70
C VAL A 52 19.48 -19.50 14.08
N GLY A 53 18.82 -19.75 12.94
CA GLY A 53 18.02 -18.75 12.23
C GLY A 53 18.86 -17.78 11.39
N GLU A 54 20.00 -18.23 10.87
CA GLU A 54 20.88 -17.38 10.05
C GLU A 54 20.22 -17.09 8.68
N PRO A 55 19.95 -15.82 8.33
CA PRO A 55 19.18 -15.48 7.14
C PRO A 55 19.87 -15.83 5.82
N ALA A 56 21.19 -15.61 5.74
CA ALA A 56 21.96 -15.81 4.51
C ALA A 56 22.15 -17.30 4.13
N ALA A 57 21.93 -18.21 5.07
CA ALA A 57 22.20 -19.64 4.90
C ALA A 57 20.95 -20.48 4.60
N THR A 58 19.76 -19.88 4.68
CA THR A 58 18.49 -20.60 4.70
C THR A 58 17.71 -20.39 3.42
N SER A 59 17.87 -21.29 2.45
CA SER A 59 16.93 -21.34 1.32
C SER A 59 15.61 -21.97 1.76
N LEU A 60 14.50 -21.55 1.14
CA LEU A 60 13.17 -22.16 1.38
C LEU A 60 13.18 -23.67 1.11
N GLY A 61 13.93 -24.13 0.11
CA GLY A 61 14.09 -25.55 -0.20
C GLY A 61 14.78 -26.33 0.93
N THR A 62 15.83 -25.78 1.55
CA THR A 62 16.49 -26.39 2.71
C THR A 62 15.53 -26.51 3.89
N LEU A 63 14.78 -25.45 4.18
CA LEU A 63 13.78 -25.44 5.25
C LEU A 63 12.71 -26.53 5.00
N ALA A 64 12.18 -26.62 3.77
CA ALA A 64 11.19 -27.63 3.39
C ALA A 64 11.72 -29.06 3.56
N ARG A 65 12.98 -29.33 3.16
CA ARG A 65 13.61 -30.65 3.34
C ARG A 65 13.75 -31.03 4.81
N VAL A 66 14.17 -30.09 5.66
CA VAL A 66 14.30 -30.32 7.11
C VAL A 66 12.93 -30.57 7.76
N MET A 67 11.91 -29.79 7.41
CA MET A 67 10.55 -30.02 7.90
C MET A 67 9.96 -31.34 7.39
N GLY A 68 10.24 -31.72 6.14
CA GLY A 68 9.89 -33.03 5.59
C GLY A 68 10.53 -34.17 6.38
N ALA A 69 11.83 -34.08 6.66
CA ALA A 69 12.54 -35.07 7.48
C ALA A 69 12.01 -35.14 8.93
N LEU A 70 11.46 -34.04 9.46
CA LEU A 70 10.80 -34.01 10.76
C LEU A 70 9.33 -34.46 10.72
N GLY A 71 8.74 -34.67 9.53
CA GLY A 71 7.32 -35.02 9.37
C GLY A 71 6.37 -33.84 9.60
N MET A 72 6.83 -32.61 9.39
CA MET A 72 6.07 -31.36 9.60
C MET A 72 5.97 -30.51 8.33
N ALA A 73 6.15 -31.11 7.14
CA ALA A 73 6.10 -30.37 5.87
C ALA A 73 4.74 -29.69 5.63
N GLY A 74 3.65 -30.24 6.18
CA GLY A 74 2.30 -29.66 6.08
C GLY A 74 2.18 -28.27 6.69
N ASP A 75 3.03 -27.92 7.66
CA ASP A 75 3.02 -26.59 8.29
C ASP A 75 3.38 -25.47 7.31
N LEU A 76 4.04 -25.78 6.19
CA LEU A 76 4.26 -24.82 5.11
C LEU A 76 2.96 -24.25 4.55
N ALA A 77 1.89 -25.05 4.53
CA ALA A 77 0.58 -24.60 4.06
C ALA A 77 -0.09 -23.59 5.01
N LEU A 78 0.45 -23.40 6.22
CA LEU A 78 -0.02 -22.41 7.17
C LEU A 78 0.63 -21.04 6.97
N LEU A 79 1.78 -20.99 6.29
CA LEU A 79 2.48 -19.73 6.03
C LEU A 79 1.68 -18.90 5.03
N ALA A 80 1.38 -17.65 5.40
CA ALA A 80 0.58 -16.73 4.60
C ALA A 80 -0.82 -17.25 4.21
N ARG A 81 -1.37 -18.22 4.97
CA ARG A 81 -2.71 -18.77 4.70
C ARG A 81 -3.82 -17.72 4.79
N ASP A 82 -3.72 -16.82 5.78
CA ASP A 82 -4.73 -15.81 6.10
C ASP A 82 -4.13 -14.40 5.98
N ASP A 83 -4.30 -13.74 4.83
CA ASP A 83 -3.86 -12.34 4.59
C ASP A 83 -4.86 -11.32 5.17
N ARG A 84 -5.00 -11.31 6.49
CA ARG A 84 -5.95 -10.43 7.19
C ARG A 84 -5.69 -8.96 6.90
N VAL A 85 -4.44 -8.54 6.86
CA VAL A 85 -4.08 -7.14 6.59
C VAL A 85 -4.51 -6.74 5.17
N GLY A 86 -4.34 -7.63 4.19
CA GLY A 86 -4.86 -7.42 2.83
C GLY A 86 -6.38 -7.33 2.81
N HIS A 87 -7.08 -8.20 3.53
CA HIS A 87 -8.54 -8.17 3.66
C HIS A 87 -9.02 -6.86 4.31
N ASP A 88 -8.48 -6.49 5.46
CA ASP A 88 -8.85 -5.29 6.20
C ASP A 88 -8.61 -4.03 5.36
N ARG A 89 -7.50 -3.99 4.60
CA ARG A 89 -7.20 -2.88 3.68
C ARG A 89 -8.23 -2.77 2.56
N ARG A 90 -8.64 -3.90 1.98
CA ARG A 90 -9.67 -3.93 0.94
C ARG A 90 -11.02 -3.50 1.50
N ASP A 91 -11.39 -3.99 2.67
CA ASP A 91 -12.65 -3.67 3.32
C ASP A 91 -12.71 -2.18 3.70
N ALA A 92 -11.61 -1.62 4.19
CA ALA A 92 -11.49 -0.18 4.45
C ALA A 92 -11.71 0.66 3.18
N LEU A 93 -11.25 0.20 2.01
CA LEU A 93 -11.50 0.88 0.74
C LEU A 93 -12.96 0.76 0.28
N LEU A 94 -13.61 -0.38 0.53
CA LEU A 94 -15.02 -0.61 0.16
C LEU A 94 -15.99 0.15 1.08
N LEU A 95 -15.66 0.25 2.37
CA LEU A 95 -16.43 0.96 3.39
C LEU A 95 -16.13 2.46 3.42
N ALA A 96 -15.08 2.92 2.74
CA ALA A 96 -14.77 4.33 2.64
C ALA A 96 -15.98 5.08 2.03
N PRO A 97 -16.42 6.19 2.65
CA PRO A 97 -17.55 6.95 2.14
C PRO A 97 -17.24 7.39 0.71
N ARG A 98 -18.16 7.08 -0.20
CA ARG A 98 -18.09 7.52 -1.60
C ARG A 98 -17.96 9.03 -1.58
N LYS A 99 -16.86 9.59 -2.09
CA LYS A 99 -16.67 11.05 -2.16
C LYS A 99 -17.93 11.65 -2.79
N PRO A 100 -18.55 12.67 -2.18
CA PRO A 100 -19.80 13.22 -2.70
C PRO A 100 -19.57 13.69 -4.13
N ALA A 101 -20.43 13.28 -5.07
CA ALA A 101 -20.33 13.70 -6.46
C ALA A 101 -20.33 15.23 -6.56
N LEU A 102 -19.74 15.77 -7.63
CA LEU A 102 -19.89 17.20 -7.94
C LEU A 102 -21.38 17.48 -8.22
N PRO A 103 -21.90 18.64 -7.79
CA PRO A 103 -23.26 19.03 -8.15
C PRO A 103 -23.37 19.17 -9.67
N ARG A 104 -24.50 18.74 -10.26
CA ARG A 104 -24.74 18.82 -11.71
C ARG A 104 -24.64 20.25 -12.25
N ARG A 105 -24.93 21.24 -11.41
CA ARG A 105 -24.78 22.67 -11.73
C ARG A 105 -24.24 23.43 -10.51
N ILE A 106 -23.35 24.37 -10.76
CA ILE A 106 -22.69 25.23 -9.78
C ILE A 106 -23.13 26.67 -10.03
N SER A 107 -23.66 27.35 -9.01
CA SER A 107 -24.03 28.77 -9.10
C SER A 107 -22.78 29.65 -9.01
N LEU A 108 -22.67 30.66 -9.88
CA LEU A 108 -21.58 31.64 -9.85
C LEU A 108 -21.49 32.42 -8.52
N LYS A 109 -22.57 32.50 -7.74
CA LYS A 109 -22.54 33.07 -6.38
C LYS A 109 -21.53 32.37 -5.46
N ARG A 110 -21.26 31.09 -5.70
CA ARG A 110 -20.30 30.28 -4.93
C ARG A 110 -18.86 30.40 -5.43
N LEU A 111 -18.66 31.17 -6.50
CA LEU A 111 -17.39 31.35 -7.19
C LEU A 111 -17.11 32.86 -7.39
N PRO A 112 -17.01 33.64 -6.29
CA PRO A 112 -16.91 35.10 -6.37
C PRO A 112 -15.68 35.58 -7.14
N HIS A 113 -14.53 34.89 -7.04
CA HIS A 113 -13.31 35.28 -7.75
C HIS A 113 -13.34 34.87 -9.22
N LEU A 114 -13.81 33.66 -9.56
CA LEU A 114 -14.03 33.31 -10.96
C LEU A 114 -15.00 34.29 -11.65
N ARG A 115 -16.05 34.71 -10.93
CA ARG A 115 -17.03 35.65 -11.46
C ARG A 115 -16.42 37.01 -11.79
N SER A 116 -15.61 37.56 -10.89
CA SER A 116 -15.01 38.89 -11.10
C SER A 116 -14.02 38.91 -12.26
N VAL A 117 -13.32 37.79 -12.51
CA VAL A 117 -12.20 37.76 -13.47
C VAL A 117 -12.59 37.13 -14.82
N ALA A 118 -13.37 36.05 -14.83
CA ALA A 118 -13.58 35.20 -16.00
C ALA A 118 -15.04 35.15 -16.49
N ALA A 119 -16.00 35.50 -15.63
CA ALA A 119 -17.43 35.39 -15.91
C ALA A 119 -18.17 36.74 -15.75
N TRP A 120 -17.46 37.85 -15.93
CA TRP A 120 -18.02 39.21 -15.84
C TRP A 120 -19.05 39.52 -16.93
N HIS A 121 -18.95 38.87 -18.10
CA HIS A 121 -19.91 38.99 -19.19
C HIS A 121 -21.29 38.39 -18.90
N LEU A 122 -21.39 37.50 -17.90
CA LEU A 122 -22.65 36.83 -17.57
C LEU A 122 -23.51 37.77 -16.70
N PRO A 123 -24.72 38.12 -17.15
CA PRO A 123 -25.51 39.18 -16.53
C PRO A 123 -26.09 38.79 -15.17
N ASP A 124 -26.34 37.50 -14.91
CA ASP A 124 -26.97 37.03 -13.68
C ASP A 124 -25.97 36.40 -12.69
N PRO A 125 -25.83 36.96 -11.47
CA PRO A 125 -25.11 36.34 -10.35
C PRO A 125 -25.45 34.87 -10.09
N ASP A 126 -26.71 34.46 -10.31
CA ASP A 126 -27.19 33.10 -10.03
C ASP A 126 -27.11 32.15 -11.22
N THR A 127 -26.42 32.56 -12.30
CA THR A 127 -26.16 31.69 -13.46
C THR A 127 -25.55 30.38 -12.97
N ARG A 128 -26.15 29.26 -13.41
CA ARG A 128 -25.76 27.92 -13.01
C ARG A 128 -25.04 27.21 -14.15
N LEU A 129 -23.75 26.98 -13.98
CA LEU A 129 -22.87 26.35 -14.97
C LEU A 129 -22.59 24.89 -14.62
N SER A 130 -22.30 24.07 -15.62
CA SER A 130 -21.84 22.70 -15.42
C SER A 130 -20.43 22.69 -14.80
N PRO A 131 -20.04 21.63 -14.08
CA PRO A 131 -18.67 21.48 -13.56
C PRO A 131 -17.57 21.61 -14.62
N GLU A 132 -17.84 21.15 -15.85
CA GLU A 132 -16.89 21.25 -16.97
C GLU A 132 -16.76 22.69 -17.48
N GLU A 133 -17.87 23.41 -17.59
CA GLU A 133 -17.88 24.83 -17.97
C GLU A 133 -17.12 25.68 -16.96
N VAL A 134 -17.35 25.43 -15.66
CA VAL A 134 -16.62 26.12 -14.57
C VAL A 134 -15.12 25.85 -14.68
N LEU A 135 -14.72 24.58 -14.84
CA LEU A 135 -13.31 24.23 -14.96
C LEU A 135 -12.67 24.87 -16.19
N SER A 136 -13.36 24.85 -17.34
CA SER A 136 -12.86 25.47 -18.57
C SER A 136 -12.71 26.98 -18.44
N LEU A 137 -13.58 27.66 -17.68
CA LEU A 137 -13.44 29.08 -17.38
C LEU A 137 -12.19 29.36 -16.53
N TYR A 138 -11.89 28.51 -15.53
CA TYR A 138 -10.64 28.61 -14.77
C TYR A 138 -9.41 28.42 -15.66
N GLU A 139 -9.40 27.39 -16.50
CA GLU A 139 -8.27 27.07 -17.39
C GLU A 139 -8.00 28.18 -18.40
N ARG A 140 -9.03 28.65 -19.11
CA ARG A 140 -8.90 29.69 -20.14
C ARG A 140 -8.45 31.03 -19.59
N ASN A 141 -8.84 31.36 -18.35
CA ASN A 141 -8.61 32.68 -17.76
C ASN A 141 -7.54 32.65 -16.66
N TRP A 142 -6.81 31.54 -16.51
CA TRP A 142 -5.91 31.35 -15.38
C TRP A 142 -4.86 32.47 -15.23
N ARG A 143 -4.38 33.03 -16.34
CA ARG A 143 -3.43 34.16 -16.33
C ARG A 143 -3.93 35.39 -15.57
N HIS A 144 -5.23 35.55 -15.44
CA HIS A 144 -5.87 36.66 -14.72
C HIS A 144 -6.35 36.25 -13.32
N ILE A 145 -6.34 34.95 -13.02
CA ILE A 145 -6.82 34.40 -11.76
C ILE A 145 -5.69 34.42 -10.74
N GLU A 146 -5.84 35.25 -9.71
CA GLU A 146 -4.93 35.26 -8.57
C GLU A 146 -5.22 34.09 -7.62
N PRO A 147 -4.35 33.05 -7.52
CA PRO A 147 -4.64 31.87 -6.71
C PRO A 147 -4.77 32.20 -5.22
N ALA A 148 -4.07 33.24 -4.75
CA ALA A 148 -4.13 33.72 -3.37
C ALA A 148 -5.52 34.25 -2.95
N LYS A 149 -6.38 34.64 -3.92
CA LYS A 149 -7.74 35.13 -3.66
C LYS A 149 -8.79 34.02 -3.68
N ILE A 150 -8.45 32.82 -4.16
CA ILE A 150 -9.33 31.66 -4.13
C ILE A 150 -9.25 31.03 -2.74
N VAL A 151 -10.22 31.34 -1.88
CA VAL A 151 -10.26 30.87 -0.49
C VAL A 151 -11.62 30.26 -0.14
N GLY A 152 -11.70 29.57 1.01
CA GLY A 152 -12.95 29.05 1.55
C GLY A 152 -13.66 28.03 0.65
N GLU A 153 -14.96 28.23 0.41
CA GLU A 153 -15.80 27.31 -0.38
C GLU A 153 -15.35 27.24 -1.85
N GLU A 154 -14.92 28.36 -2.44
CA GLU A 154 -14.43 28.42 -3.83
C GLU A 154 -13.18 27.56 -4.02
N ALA A 155 -12.22 27.66 -3.09
CA ALA A 155 -11.00 26.84 -3.11
C ALA A 155 -11.28 25.35 -2.91
N ALA A 156 -12.25 25.01 -2.07
CA ALA A 156 -12.69 23.63 -1.89
C ALA A 156 -13.34 23.08 -3.17
N LEU A 157 -14.16 23.89 -3.85
CA LEU A 157 -14.83 23.51 -5.08
C LEU A 157 -13.85 23.36 -6.25
N LEU A 158 -12.91 24.29 -6.42
CA LEU A 158 -11.88 24.21 -7.45
C LEU A 158 -11.02 22.94 -7.28
N ARG A 159 -10.52 22.65 -6.07
CA ARG A 159 -9.78 21.40 -5.79
C ARG A 159 -10.60 20.15 -6.14
N LYS A 160 -11.91 20.18 -5.88
CA LYS A 160 -12.82 19.08 -6.21
C LYS A 160 -13.04 18.94 -7.73
N LEU A 161 -13.18 20.06 -8.45
CA LEU A 161 -13.28 20.09 -9.92
C LEU A 161 -12.02 19.53 -10.58
N THR A 162 -10.84 20.00 -10.15
CA THR A 162 -9.55 19.55 -10.69
C THR A 162 -9.29 18.07 -10.42
N SER A 163 -9.61 17.58 -9.21
CA SER A 163 -9.41 16.16 -8.86
C SER A 163 -10.42 15.20 -9.49
N THR A 164 -11.63 15.67 -9.85
CA THR A 164 -12.68 14.82 -10.42
C THR A 164 -12.70 14.85 -11.95
N ILE A 165 -12.43 16.01 -12.57
CA ILE A 165 -12.53 16.22 -14.02
C ILE A 165 -11.14 16.45 -14.63
N GLY A 166 -10.33 17.34 -14.04
CA GLY A 166 -9.00 17.73 -14.55
C GLY A 166 -7.88 16.71 -14.33
N LYS A 167 -8.16 15.46 -13.95
CA LYS A 167 -7.15 14.43 -13.63
C LYS A 167 -6.08 14.87 -12.61
N GLY A 168 -6.40 15.86 -11.76
CA GLY A 168 -5.53 16.36 -10.70
C GLY A 168 -4.66 17.57 -11.06
N VAL A 169 -4.74 18.10 -12.29
CA VAL A 169 -3.99 19.30 -12.71
C VAL A 169 -4.90 20.24 -13.50
N LEU A 170 -4.73 21.56 -13.38
CA LEU A 170 -5.39 22.53 -14.27
C LEU A 170 -4.57 22.66 -15.55
N LEU A 171 -5.24 22.61 -16.71
CA LEU A 171 -4.59 22.90 -17.99
C LEU A 171 -4.40 24.42 -18.11
N VAL A 172 -3.24 24.92 -17.68
CA VAL A 172 -2.89 26.35 -17.56
C VAL A 172 -1.74 26.72 -18.49
#